data_AF-A0A0D6E291-F1
#
_entry.id   AF-A0A0D6E291-F1
#
_cell.length_a   1.000
_cell.length_b   1.000
_cell.length_c   1.000
_cell.angle_alpha   90.00
_cell.angle_beta   90.00
_cell.angle_gamma   90.00
#
_symmetry.space_group_name_H-M   'P 1'
#
loop_
_entity.id
_entity.type
_entity.pdbx_description
1 polymer ?
#
loop_
_entity_poly.entity_id
_entity_poly.type
_entity_poly.pdbx_seq_one_letter_code
_entity_poly.pdbx_strand_id
1 'polypeptide(L)'
;MCKSQTTLSAWAIQYTADPLFQHPEIVQWFTQFFALAQVESFEKFFRTLKTHIYLDKIYPLWDLMGADTGRITHSTPRDSSARSILVPSQPGSVFVIAYYKTIELVIQAILAKETTMISIFQDGLDLHMFLASKILGRSYEELMELKKTNFKTFKQIRNSMKPVVWAPEPCGNVFYP
;
A
#
# COMPACT_ATOMS: atom_id res chain seq x y z
N MET A 1 -4.81 -0.45 -1.28
CA MET A 1 -5.73 -1.55 -1.61
C MET A 1 -5.00 -2.89 -1.48
N CYS A 2 -5.57 -3.82 -0.71
CA CYS A 2 -4.95 -5.06 -0.30
C CYS A 2 -4.76 -6.01 -1.50
N LYS A 3 -3.53 -6.50 -1.73
CA LYS A 3 -3.17 -7.48 -2.77
C LYS A 3 -3.46 -8.93 -2.33
N SER A 4 -4.66 -9.23 -1.86
CA SER A 4 -5.14 -10.62 -1.85
C SER A 4 -6.00 -10.81 -3.09
N GLN A 5 -5.72 -11.83 -3.89
CA GLN A 5 -6.55 -12.26 -5.02
C GLN A 5 -7.90 -12.79 -4.54
N THR A 6 -8.68 -11.92 -3.93
CA THR A 6 -10.11 -12.15 -3.75
C THR A 6 -10.72 -11.82 -5.10
N THR A 7 -11.33 -12.80 -5.76
CA THR A 7 -12.10 -12.56 -6.98
C THR A 7 -13.06 -11.40 -6.71
N LEU A 8 -13.20 -10.46 -7.65
CA LEU A 8 -14.04 -9.27 -7.44
C LEU A 8 -15.44 -9.63 -6.93
N SER A 9 -15.98 -10.77 -7.38
CA SER A 9 -17.22 -11.38 -6.88
C SER A 9 -17.18 -11.66 -5.38
N ALA A 10 -16.13 -12.32 -4.89
CA ALA A 10 -15.96 -12.59 -3.46
C ALA A 10 -15.74 -11.30 -2.64
N TRP A 11 -15.09 -10.28 -3.20
CA TRP A 11 -14.98 -8.96 -2.55
C TRP A 11 -16.32 -8.23 -2.49
N ALA A 12 -17.06 -8.19 -3.60
CA ALA A 12 -18.37 -7.54 -3.66
C ALA A 12 -19.34 -8.20 -2.68
N ILE A 13 -19.45 -9.54 -2.70
CA ILE A 13 -20.31 -10.29 -1.78
C ILE A 13 -19.92 -10.06 -0.30
N GLN A 14 -18.63 -9.91 0.00
CA GLN A 14 -18.15 -9.72 1.37
C GLN A 14 -18.39 -8.29 1.92
N TYR A 15 -18.34 -7.26 1.06
CA TYR A 15 -18.30 -5.86 1.49
C TYR A 15 -19.46 -5.00 1.00
N THR A 16 -20.35 -5.52 0.14
CA THR A 16 -21.59 -4.84 -0.26
C THR A 16 -22.80 -5.58 0.32
N ALA A 17 -23.47 -4.94 1.27
CA ALA A 17 -24.69 -5.46 1.89
C ALA A 17 -25.93 -5.26 1.01
N ASP A 18 -25.82 -4.45 -0.04
CA ASP A 18 -26.93 -4.11 -0.93
C ASP A 18 -27.24 -5.30 -1.86
N PRO A 19 -28.50 -5.80 -1.87
CA PRO A 19 -28.94 -6.92 -2.71
C PRO A 19 -28.63 -6.75 -4.20
N LEU A 20 -28.55 -5.51 -4.70
CA LEU A 20 -28.25 -5.23 -6.11
C LEU A 20 -26.89 -5.79 -6.55
N PHE A 21 -25.89 -5.75 -5.67
CA PHE A 21 -24.53 -6.24 -5.96
C PHE A 21 -24.39 -7.75 -5.78
N GLN A 22 -25.48 -8.46 -5.49
CA GLN A 22 -25.54 -9.92 -5.45
C GLN A 22 -26.09 -10.53 -6.74
N HIS A 23 -26.67 -9.72 -7.64
CA HIS A 23 -27.16 -10.21 -8.94
C HIS A 23 -25.97 -10.64 -9.84
N PRO A 24 -25.98 -11.88 -10.37
CA PRO A 24 -24.87 -12.40 -11.17
C PRO A 24 -24.50 -11.53 -12.37
N GLU A 25 -25.50 -10.95 -13.05
CA GLU A 25 -25.27 -10.07 -14.21
C GLU A 25 -24.54 -8.79 -13.82
N ILE A 26 -24.90 -8.18 -12.70
CA ILE A 26 -24.27 -6.96 -12.19
C ILE A 26 -22.81 -7.26 -11.79
N VAL A 27 -22.59 -8.35 -11.06
CA VAL A 27 -21.24 -8.78 -10.66
C VAL A 27 -20.36 -9.09 -11.89
N GLN A 28 -20.93 -9.76 -12.90
CA GLN A 28 -20.24 -10.05 -14.14
C GLN A 28 -19.90 -8.78 -14.91
N TRP A 29 -20.84 -7.84 -15.01
CA TRP A 29 -20.61 -6.55 -15.64
C TRP A 29 -19.49 -5.79 -14.97
N PHE A 30 -19.50 -5.67 -13.63
CA PHE A 30 -18.42 -5.02 -12.89
C PHE A 30 -17.08 -5.73 -13.11
N THR A 31 -17.07 -7.05 -13.14
CA THR A 31 -15.85 -7.84 -13.39
C THR A 31 -15.26 -7.51 -14.76
N GLN A 32 -16.10 -7.47 -15.81
CA GLN A 32 -15.68 -7.09 -17.15
C GLN A 32 -15.23 -5.62 -17.22
N PHE A 33 -15.97 -4.72 -16.60
CA PHE A 33 -15.66 -3.29 -16.54
C PHE A 33 -14.29 -3.04 -15.89
N PHE A 34 -14.02 -3.62 -14.71
CA PHE A 34 -12.73 -3.43 -14.05
C PHE A 34 -11.57 -4.11 -14.80
N ALA A 35 -11.82 -5.25 -15.46
CA ALA A 35 -10.83 -5.88 -16.32
C ALA A 35 -10.47 -4.97 -17.51
N LEU A 36 -11.47 -4.38 -18.17
CA LEU A 36 -11.24 -3.42 -19.26
C LEU A 36 -10.52 -2.16 -18.76
N ALA A 37 -10.99 -1.56 -17.66
CA ALA A 37 -10.38 -0.38 -17.07
C ALA A 37 -8.91 -0.61 -16.67
N GLN A 38 -8.57 -1.82 -16.22
CA GLN A 38 -7.19 -2.20 -15.95
C GLN A 38 -6.34 -2.19 -17.23
N VAL A 39 -6.84 -2.78 -18.31
CA VAL A 39 -6.15 -2.81 -19.62
C VAL A 39 -5.98 -1.40 -20.17
N GLU A 40 -7.02 -0.56 -20.14
CA GLU A 40 -6.96 0.83 -20.59
C GLU A 40 -5.94 1.66 -19.79
N SER A 41 -5.92 1.49 -18.47
CA SER A 41 -4.93 2.13 -17.59
C SER A 41 -3.51 1.71 -17.98
N PHE A 42 -3.32 0.41 -18.27
CA PHE A 42 -2.03 -0.13 -18.69
C PHE A 42 -1.59 0.37 -20.07
N GLU A 43 -2.52 0.47 -21.02
CA GLU A 43 -2.27 1.04 -22.35
C GLU A 43 -1.87 2.52 -22.25
N LYS A 44 -2.64 3.33 -21.52
CA LYS A 44 -2.34 4.76 -21.29
C LYS A 44 -0.97 4.93 -20.64
N PHE A 45 -0.66 4.04 -19.69
CA PHE A 45 0.65 4.00 -19.07
C PHE A 45 1.76 3.72 -20.09
N PHE A 46 1.66 2.70 -20.94
CA PHE A 46 2.68 2.42 -21.96
C PHE A 46 2.82 3.53 -22.99
N ARG A 47 1.72 4.17 -23.39
CA ARG A 47 1.77 5.35 -24.26
C ARG A 47 2.61 6.44 -23.62
N THR A 48 2.42 6.70 -22.33
CA THR A 48 3.23 7.67 -21.56
C THR A 48 4.68 7.21 -21.41
N LEU A 49 4.91 5.92 -21.14
CA LEU A 49 6.27 5.39 -20.96
C LEU A 49 7.08 5.51 -22.25
N LYS A 50 6.46 5.25 -23.41
CA LYS A 50 7.10 5.37 -24.73
C LYS A 50 7.64 6.77 -25.01
N THR A 51 6.99 7.84 -24.51
CA THR A 51 7.50 9.20 -24.70
C THR A 51 8.78 9.48 -23.90
N HIS A 52 9.11 8.63 -22.93
CA HIS A 52 10.27 8.75 -22.05
C HIS A 52 11.36 7.72 -22.37
N ILE A 53 11.23 6.96 -23.47
CA ILE A 53 12.24 6.00 -23.92
C ILE A 53 13.14 6.67 -24.97
N TYR A 54 14.45 6.62 -24.74
CA TYR A 54 15.46 7.06 -25.67
C TYR A 54 16.66 6.10 -25.64
N LEU A 55 17.08 5.61 -26.81
CA LEU A 55 18.18 4.63 -26.96
C LEU A 55 18.06 3.44 -25.99
N ASP A 56 16.88 2.79 -25.99
CA ASP A 56 16.53 1.65 -25.12
C ASP A 56 16.70 1.89 -23.62
N LYS A 57 16.75 3.16 -23.18
CA LYS A 57 16.76 3.58 -21.79
C LYS A 57 15.56 4.46 -21.48
N ILE A 58 15.10 4.39 -20.23
CA ILE A 58 13.97 5.19 -19.75
C ILE A 58 14.52 6.39 -18.98
N TYR A 59 14.09 7.58 -19.40
CA TYR A 59 14.40 8.85 -18.74
C TYR A 59 13.10 9.44 -18.20
N PRO A 60 12.71 9.08 -16.97
CA PRO A 60 11.48 9.60 -16.39
C PRO A 60 11.59 11.09 -16.10
N LEU A 61 10.46 11.78 -16.17
CA LEU A 61 10.32 13.13 -15.67
C LEU A 61 10.16 13.08 -14.14
N TRP A 62 10.89 13.93 -13.45
CA TRP A 62 10.76 14.17 -12.01
C TRP A 62 10.26 15.59 -11.82
N ASP A 63 9.05 15.72 -11.28
CA ASP A 63 8.46 17.00 -10.97
C ASP A 63 8.51 17.22 -9.46
N LEU A 64 9.41 18.12 -9.07
CA LEU A 64 9.68 18.50 -7.69
C LEU A 64 8.55 19.35 -7.08
N MET A 65 7.74 20.01 -7.91
CA MET A 65 6.67 20.92 -7.48
C MET A 65 5.27 20.36 -7.79
N GLY A 66 5.18 19.09 -8.19
CA GLY A 66 3.93 18.50 -8.65
C GLY A 66 2.91 18.18 -7.56
N ALA A 67 3.28 18.22 -6.28
CA ALA A 67 2.36 17.96 -5.17
C ALA A 67 2.48 19.02 -4.06
N ASP A 68 1.33 19.46 -3.53
CA ASP A 68 1.24 20.48 -2.48
C ASP A 68 1.93 20.07 -1.16
N THR A 69 2.14 18.77 -0.95
CA THR A 69 2.81 18.21 0.24
C THR A 69 4.34 18.19 0.14
N GLY A 70 4.91 18.68 -0.97
CA GLY A 70 6.34 18.58 -1.27
C GLY A 70 6.78 17.20 -1.75
N ARG A 71 5.85 16.28 -2.04
CA ARG A 71 6.15 14.98 -2.62
C ARG A 71 6.58 15.14 -4.09
N ILE A 72 7.70 14.52 -4.45
CA ILE A 72 8.16 14.45 -5.84
C ILE A 72 7.21 13.54 -6.63
N THR A 73 6.65 14.06 -7.72
CA THR A 73 5.87 13.25 -8.66
C THR A 73 6.74 12.82 -9.83
N HIS A 74 6.43 11.68 -10.45
CA HIS A 74 7.27 11.10 -11.49
C HIS A 74 6.49 10.29 -12.51
N SER A 75 7.04 10.14 -13.72
CA SER A 75 6.44 9.34 -14.81
C SER A 75 6.85 7.86 -14.82
N THR A 76 7.62 7.38 -13.82
CA THR A 76 8.04 5.96 -13.75
C THR A 76 6.86 4.99 -13.57
N PRO A 77 6.97 3.73 -14.07
CA PRO A 77 5.95 2.72 -13.87
C PRO A 77 5.61 2.50 -12.40
N ARG A 78 4.30 2.40 -12.10
CA ARG A 78 3.81 2.04 -10.76
C ARG A 78 3.41 0.57 -10.65
N ASP A 79 2.92 0.01 -11.75
CA ASP A 79 2.48 -1.38 -11.82
C ASP A 79 3.67 -2.36 -11.76
N SER A 80 3.50 -3.49 -11.07
CA SER A 80 4.57 -4.48 -10.91
C SER A 80 4.94 -5.18 -12.21
N SER A 81 3.97 -5.47 -13.07
CA SER A 81 4.19 -6.10 -14.38
C SER A 81 4.90 -5.14 -15.33
N ALA A 82 4.60 -3.84 -15.24
CA ALA A 82 5.35 -2.83 -15.98
C ALA A 82 6.77 -2.59 -15.43
N ARG A 83 7.01 -2.81 -14.13
CA ARG A 83 8.36 -2.76 -13.54
C ARG A 83 9.20 -3.98 -13.85
N SER A 84 8.58 -5.16 -14.03
CA SER A 84 9.33 -6.41 -14.25
C SER A 84 10.04 -6.48 -15.60
N ILE A 85 9.65 -5.63 -16.57
CA ILE A 85 10.34 -5.50 -17.86
C ILE A 85 11.57 -4.56 -17.79
N LEU A 86 11.75 -3.84 -16.68
CA LEU A 86 12.88 -2.94 -16.50
C LEU A 86 14.09 -3.73 -16.00
N VAL A 87 15.18 -3.66 -16.75
CA VAL A 87 16.44 -4.35 -16.43
C VAL A 87 17.58 -3.36 -16.27
N PRO A 88 18.61 -3.68 -15.45
CA PRO A 88 19.82 -2.88 -15.38
C PRO A 88 20.49 -2.78 -16.76
N SER A 89 20.95 -1.59 -17.13
CA SER A 89 21.59 -1.36 -18.43
C SER A 89 22.99 -1.99 -18.56
N GLN A 90 23.62 -2.35 -17.44
CA GLN A 90 24.95 -2.93 -17.41
C GLN A 90 24.88 -4.42 -17.08
N PRO A 91 25.61 -5.28 -17.84
CA PRO A 91 25.72 -6.70 -17.52
C PRO A 91 26.27 -6.93 -16.11
N GLY A 92 25.70 -7.89 -15.39
CA GLY A 92 26.11 -8.22 -14.02
C GLY A 92 25.63 -7.25 -12.94
N SER A 93 24.89 -6.18 -13.30
CA SER A 93 24.31 -5.25 -12.33
C SER A 93 22.96 -5.71 -11.80
N VAL A 94 22.58 -5.21 -10.63
CA VAL A 94 21.29 -5.49 -9.98
C VAL A 94 20.68 -4.20 -9.44
N PHE A 95 19.35 -4.14 -9.34
CA PHE A 95 18.67 -3.07 -8.61
C PHE A 95 18.70 -3.33 -7.11
N VAL A 96 19.14 -2.34 -6.33
CA VAL A 96 19.05 -2.33 -4.86
C VAL A 96 17.92 -1.40 -4.46
N ILE A 97 16.96 -1.91 -3.70
CA ILE A 97 15.78 -1.16 -3.29
C ILE A 97 15.82 -0.97 -1.77
N ALA A 98 15.84 0.29 -1.34
CA ALA A 98 15.80 0.68 0.06
C ALA A 98 14.54 1.51 0.34
N TYR A 99 13.81 1.16 1.40
CA TYR A 99 12.62 1.87 1.85
C TYR A 99 12.72 2.15 3.34
N TYR A 100 12.37 3.37 3.75
CA TYR A 100 12.16 3.66 5.16
C TYR A 100 10.92 2.91 5.65
N LYS A 101 11.06 2.20 6.78
CA LYS A 101 9.92 1.54 7.42
C LYS A 101 9.09 2.60 8.14
N THR A 102 7.88 2.85 7.61
CA THR A 102 6.83 3.58 8.34
C THR A 102 7.23 4.99 8.81
N ILE A 103 7.96 5.73 7.97
CA ILE A 103 8.52 7.05 8.31
C ILE A 103 7.45 8.07 8.73
N GLU A 104 6.26 8.02 8.12
CA GLU A 104 5.17 8.95 8.43
C GLU A 104 4.75 8.85 9.90
N LEU A 105 4.65 7.63 10.46
CA LEU A 105 4.29 7.44 11.87
C LEU A 105 5.43 7.81 12.82
N VAL A 106 6.69 7.65 12.40
CA VAL A 106 7.84 8.10 13.19
C VAL A 106 7.79 9.62 13.33
N ILE A 107 7.55 10.34 12.23
CA ILE A 107 7.38 11.79 12.24
C ILE A 107 6.20 12.19 13.13
N GLN A 108 5.05 11.52 12.99
CA GLN A 108 3.88 11.80 13.83
C GLN A 108 4.17 11.57 15.33
N ALA A 109 4.83 10.47 15.71
CA ALA A 109 5.17 10.19 17.10
C ALA A 109 6.09 11.25 17.71
N ILE A 110 7.09 11.72 16.95
CA ILE A 110 7.99 12.79 17.39
C ILE A 110 7.25 14.12 17.53
N LEU A 111 6.44 14.49 16.53
CA LEU A 111 5.67 15.74 16.55
C LEU A 111 4.63 15.76 17.69
N ALA A 112 3.93 14.65 17.90
CA ALA A 112 2.96 14.48 18.98
C ALA A 112 3.60 14.25 20.35
N LYS A 113 4.92 14.02 20.40
CA LYS A 113 5.67 13.62 21.61
C LYS A 113 5.05 12.39 22.29
N GLU A 114 4.57 11.43 21.50
CA GLU A 114 3.92 10.23 22.01
C GLU A 114 4.99 9.23 22.46
N THR A 115 5.18 9.14 23.77
CA THR A 115 6.31 8.42 24.38
C THR A 115 6.27 6.91 24.12
N THR A 116 5.07 6.32 23.98
CA THR A 116 4.89 4.89 23.74
C THR A 116 5.36 4.50 22.34
N MET A 117 4.99 5.25 21.32
CA MET A 117 5.38 5.05 19.93
C MET A 117 6.87 5.32 19.77
N ILE A 118 7.39 6.35 20.43
CA ILE A 118 8.83 6.63 20.44
C ILE A 118 9.60 5.43 21.01
N SER A 119 9.21 4.87 22.15
CA SER A 119 9.89 3.71 22.72
C SER A 119 9.76 2.47 21.82
N ILE A 120 8.58 2.19 21.27
CA ILE A 120 8.36 1.10 20.30
C ILE A 120 9.33 1.20 19.12
N PHE A 121 9.51 2.40 18.56
CA PHE A 121 10.42 2.60 17.44
C PHE A 121 11.89 2.49 17.84
N GLN A 122 12.27 3.01 19.02
CA GLN A 122 13.64 2.89 19.56
C GLN A 122 14.02 1.43 19.84
N ASP A 123 13.08 0.66 20.36
CA ASP A 123 13.23 -0.75 20.68
C ASP A 123 13.11 -1.66 19.43
N GLY A 124 12.83 -1.08 18.25
CA GLY A 124 12.71 -1.81 16.99
C GLY A 124 11.51 -2.76 16.91
N LEU A 125 10.45 -2.48 17.68
CA LEU A 125 9.25 -3.31 17.75
C LEU A 125 8.31 -3.05 16.55
N ASP A 126 7.48 -4.04 16.21
CA ASP A 126 6.44 -3.88 15.18
C ASP A 126 5.21 -3.20 15.78
N LEU A 127 5.04 -1.91 15.49
CA LEU A 127 3.94 -1.08 16.01
C LEU A 127 2.55 -1.71 15.79
N HIS A 128 2.30 -2.34 14.65
CA HIS A 128 0.99 -2.94 14.38
C HIS A 128 0.74 -4.15 15.28
N MET A 129 1.77 -4.95 15.53
CA MET A 129 1.68 -6.10 16.44
C MET A 129 1.63 -5.66 17.90
N PHE A 130 2.31 -4.58 18.26
CA PHE A 130 2.16 -3.97 19.58
C PHE A 130 0.72 -3.49 19.80
N LEU A 131 0.12 -2.80 18.84
CA LEU A 131 -1.28 -2.40 18.95
C LEU A 131 -2.22 -3.62 19.06
N ALA A 132 -1.97 -4.66 18.26
CA ALA A 132 -2.72 -5.91 18.35
C ALA A 132 -2.64 -6.54 19.75
N SER A 133 -1.46 -6.51 20.39
CA SER A 133 -1.26 -7.08 21.73
C SER A 133 -2.14 -6.36 22.77
N LYS A 134 -2.25 -5.03 22.67
CA LYS A 134 -3.12 -4.22 23.53
C LYS A 134 -4.60 -4.47 23.29
N ILE A 135 -5.02 -4.56 22.02
CA ILE A 135 -6.44 -4.77 21.68
C ILE A 135 -6.90 -6.20 22.00
N LEU A 136 -6.07 -7.20 21.73
CA LEU A 136 -6.41 -8.61 21.92
C LEU A 136 -6.16 -9.10 23.35
N GLY A 137 -5.51 -8.31 24.20
CA GLY A 137 -5.14 -8.70 25.56
C GLY A 137 -4.13 -9.85 25.62
N ARG A 138 -3.27 -9.98 24.59
CA ARG A 138 -2.24 -11.02 24.47
C ARG A 138 -0.85 -10.39 24.59
N SER A 139 0.17 -11.17 24.94
CA SER A 139 1.53 -10.63 24.99
C SER A 139 2.06 -10.33 23.59
N TYR A 140 2.96 -9.35 23.48
CA TYR A 140 3.60 -9.03 22.20
C TYR A 140 4.43 -10.21 21.70
N GLU A 141 5.09 -10.92 22.62
CA GLU A 141 5.95 -12.07 22.36
C GLU A 141 5.15 -13.24 21.77
N GLU A 142 3.98 -13.56 22.35
CA GLU A 142 3.06 -14.59 21.82
C GLU A 142 2.66 -14.26 20.38
N LEU A 143 2.28 -13.00 20.13
CA LEU A 143 1.87 -12.57 18.81
C LEU A 143 3.03 -12.55 17.80
N MET A 144 4.25 -12.25 18.24
CA MET A 144 5.44 -12.28 17.40
C MET A 144 5.93 -13.70 17.12
N GLU A 145 5.68 -14.66 18.00
CA GLU A 145 5.97 -16.08 17.78
C GLU A 145 5.19 -16.63 16.57
N LEU A 146 3.96 -16.13 16.34
CA LEU A 146 3.15 -16.46 15.16
C LEU A 146 3.89 -16.17 13.84
N LYS A 147 4.85 -15.25 13.82
CA LYS A 147 5.66 -14.99 12.63
C LYS A 147 6.45 -16.23 12.19
N LYS A 148 6.84 -17.09 13.14
CA LYS A 148 7.58 -18.33 12.90
C LYS A 148 6.63 -19.53 12.78
N THR A 149 5.64 -19.63 13.66
CA THR A 149 4.76 -20.82 13.77
C THR A 149 3.59 -20.80 12.80
N ASN A 150 2.92 -19.65 12.63
CA ASN A 150 1.77 -19.50 11.74
C ASN A 150 1.76 -18.12 11.06
N PHE A 151 2.57 -18.01 10.00
CA PHE A 151 2.78 -16.77 9.29
C PHE A 151 1.51 -16.19 8.64
N LYS A 152 0.53 -17.04 8.28
CA LYS A 152 -0.75 -16.60 7.71
C LYS A 152 -1.55 -15.84 8.76
N THR A 153 -1.69 -16.39 9.95
CA THR A 153 -2.38 -15.74 11.08
C THR A 153 -1.66 -14.48 11.52
N PHE A 154 -0.33 -14.51 11.61
CA PHE A 154 0.48 -13.32 11.88
C PHE A 154 0.16 -12.18 10.89
N LYS A 155 0.15 -12.49 9.59
CA LYS A 155 -0.19 -11.49 8.56
C LYS A 155 -1.63 -10.98 8.69
N GLN A 156 -2.59 -11.84 9.00
CA GLN A 156 -3.99 -11.44 9.17
C GLN A 156 -4.14 -10.44 10.32
N ILE A 157 -3.59 -10.75 11.49
CA ILE A 157 -3.61 -9.86 12.67
C ILE A 157 -2.87 -8.56 12.37
N ARG A 158 -1.66 -8.63 11.80
CA ARG A 158 -0.89 -7.44 11.47
C ARG A 158 -1.62 -6.53 10.48
N ASN A 159 -2.29 -7.11 9.49
CA ASN A 159 -3.00 -6.35 8.46
C ASN A 159 -4.32 -5.77 8.94
N SER A 160 -5.00 -6.37 9.92
CA SER A 160 -6.21 -5.78 10.50
C SER A 160 -5.91 -4.54 11.34
N MET A 161 -4.71 -4.43 11.91
CA MET A 161 -4.27 -3.24 12.67
C MET A 161 -3.78 -2.08 11.81
N LYS A 162 -3.42 -2.34 10.55
CA LYS A 162 -2.90 -1.32 9.62
C LYS A 162 -3.84 -0.12 9.46
N PRO A 163 -5.15 -0.31 9.16
CA PRO A 163 -6.09 0.80 9.07
C PRO A 163 -6.19 1.57 10.38
N VAL A 164 -6.23 0.89 11.53
CA VAL A 164 -6.34 1.57 12.84
C VAL A 164 -5.15 2.49 13.10
N VAL A 165 -3.95 2.04 12.75
CA VAL A 165 -2.72 2.82 12.89
C VAL A 165 -2.64 3.98 11.90
N TRP A 166 -3.16 3.82 10.67
CA TRP A 166 -3.09 4.85 9.62
C TRP A 166 -4.33 5.74 9.51
N ALA A 167 -5.42 5.43 10.22
CA ALA A 167 -6.67 6.18 10.20
C ALA A 167 -6.81 7.33 11.24
N PRO A 168 -5.81 7.78 12.03
CA PRO A 168 -6.04 8.93 12.90
C PRO A 168 -6.12 10.28 12.15
N GLU A 169 -6.11 10.31 10.81
CA GLU A 169 -6.61 11.45 10.05
C GLU A 169 -8.12 11.29 9.82
N PRO A 170 -8.99 11.93 10.62
CA PRO A 170 -10.35 12.17 10.14
C PRO A 170 -10.20 13.07 8.91
N CYS A 171 -10.63 12.57 7.76
CA CYS A 171 -10.88 13.41 6.60
C CYS A 171 -11.72 14.62 7.05
N GLY A 172 -11.11 15.81 7.00
CA GLY A 172 -11.74 17.12 6.99
C GLY A 172 -12.90 17.33 7.96
N ASN A 173 -12.60 17.84 9.16
CA ASN A 173 -13.44 18.81 9.84
C ASN A 173 -12.57 19.58 10.84
N VAL A 174 -11.76 20.48 10.30
CA VAL A 174 -11.23 21.59 11.09
C VAL A 174 -11.80 22.86 10.47
N PHE A 175 -13.00 23.21 10.95
CA PHE A 175 -13.43 24.60 10.96
C PHE A 175 -12.42 25.37 11.81
N TYR A 176 -11.66 26.26 11.20
CA TYR A 176 -11.10 27.39 11.92
C TYR A 176 -12.03 28.60 11.71
N PRO A 177 -12.23 29.45 12.74
CA PRO A 177 -13.12 30.61 12.71
C PRO A 177 -12.69 31.67 11.69
#